data_AF-A0A4Q3D1D6-F1
#
_entry.id   AF-A0A4Q3D1D6-F1
#
_cell.length_a   1.000
_cell.length_b   1.000
_cell.length_c   1.000
_cell.angle_alpha   90.00
_cell.angle_beta   90.00
_cell.angle_gamma   90.00
#
_symmetry.space_group_name_H-M   'P 1'
#
loop_
_entity.id
_entity.type
_entity.pdbx_description
1 polymer ?
#
loop_
_entity_poly.entity_id
_entity_poly.type
_entity_poly.pdbx_seq_one_letter_code
_entity_poly.pdbx_strand_id
1 'polypeptide(L)'
;MKDTLYIITAPCYRCTRSMLVAVIDGKGIMRDPNQFTQNEIRIAREHHVLITGHYSGTIQDTYYANTCPGCNAFIGKRFLFADYFSAALYGDYDFDEIDLDYGHNT
;
A
#
# COMPACT_ATOMS: atom_id res chain seq x y z
N MET A 1 -14.48 5.68 -14.59
CA MET A 1 -14.27 4.96 -13.32
C MET A 1 -12.83 5.18 -12.91
N LYS A 2 -12.64 5.71 -11.71
CA LYS A 2 -11.37 6.20 -11.16
C LYS A 2 -10.69 5.09 -10.36
N ASP A 3 -9.37 5.14 -10.25
CA ASP A 3 -8.62 4.27 -9.35
C ASP A 3 -8.75 4.83 -7.94
N THR A 4 -8.86 3.96 -6.94
CA THR A 4 -8.99 4.36 -5.53
C THR A 4 -7.80 3.84 -4.73
N LEU A 5 -7.12 4.73 -4.02
CA LEU A 5 -6.07 4.41 -3.05
C LEU A 5 -6.70 4.20 -1.67
N TYR A 6 -6.53 3.00 -1.13
CA TYR A 6 -6.92 2.62 0.22
C TYR A 6 -5.74 2.81 1.16
N ILE A 7 -5.95 3.53 2.26
CA ILE A 7 -5.01 3.67 3.37
C ILE A 7 -5.57 2.91 4.57
N ILE A 8 -5.07 1.70 4.79
CA ILE A 8 -5.58 0.78 5.81
C ILE A 8 -4.77 0.96 7.09
N THR A 9 -5.44 1.12 8.22
CA THR A 9 -4.82 1.10 9.55
C THR A 9 -4.87 -0.31 10.12
N ALA A 10 -3.71 -0.95 10.24
CA ALA A 10 -3.64 -2.35 10.67
C ALA A 10 -2.36 -2.66 11.46
N PRO A 11 -2.37 -3.71 12.31
CA PRO A 11 -1.16 -4.15 12.99
C PRO A 11 -0.14 -4.74 12.01
N CYS A 12 1.14 -4.47 12.24
CA CYS A 12 2.22 -5.14 11.55
C CYS A 12 2.21 -6.64 11.87
N TYR A 13 2.23 -7.50 10.86
CA TYR A 13 2.24 -8.95 11.02
C TYR A 13 3.39 -9.50 11.88
N ARG A 14 4.49 -8.75 11.96
CA ARG A 14 5.70 -9.19 12.65
C ARG A 14 5.81 -8.67 14.08
N CYS A 15 5.58 -7.38 14.30
CA CYS A 15 5.79 -6.74 15.61
C CYS A 15 4.51 -6.18 16.23
N THR A 16 3.36 -6.42 15.61
CA THR A 16 2.00 -6.03 16.05
C THR A 16 1.77 -4.53 16.26
N ARG A 17 2.79 -3.68 16.06
CA ARG A 17 2.64 -2.23 16.08
C ARG A 17 1.72 -1.78 14.95
N SER A 18 0.81 -0.85 15.25
CA SER A 18 -0.04 -0.22 14.23
C SER A 18 0.81 0.44 13.14
N MET A 19 0.37 0.30 11.89
CA MET A 19 0.96 0.92 10.72
C MET A 19 -0.11 1.22 9.66
N LEU A 20 0.21 2.14 8.76
CA LEU A 20 -0.62 2.43 7.60
C LEU A 20 -0.13 1.61 6.39
N VAL A 21 -1.08 1.09 5.61
CA VAL A 21 -0.83 0.22 4.46
C VAL A 21 -1.56 0.78 3.24
N ALA A 22 -0.81 1.07 2.17
CA ALA A 22 -1.37 1.56 0.91
C ALA A 22 -1.64 0.42 -0.08
N VAL A 23 -2.83 0.42 -0.69
CA VAL A 23 -3.23 -0.46 -1.80
C VAL A 23 -4.07 0.33 -2.78
N ILE A 24 -3.87 0.16 -4.09
CA ILE A 24 -4.77 0.76 -5.09
C ILE A 24 -5.67 -0.33 -5.67
N ASP A 25 -6.97 -0.04 -5.74
CA ASP A 25 -7.93 -0.79 -6.56
C ASP A 25 -8.24 0.00 -7.84
N GLY A 26 -7.74 -0.52 -8.98
CA GLY A 26 -8.06 -0.03 -10.31
C GLY A 26 -8.99 -0.98 -11.03
N LYS A 27 -10.30 -0.88 -10.78
CA LYS A 27 -11.36 -1.70 -11.41
C LYS A 27 -11.21 -3.21 -11.14
N GLY A 28 -10.92 -3.59 -9.90
CA GLY A 28 -10.70 -4.98 -9.47
C GLY A 28 -9.27 -5.47 -9.73
N ILE A 29 -8.40 -4.63 -10.32
CA ILE A 29 -6.97 -4.91 -10.43
C ILE A 29 -6.27 -4.24 -9.27
N MET A 30 -5.91 -5.04 -8.26
CA MET A 30 -5.17 -4.55 -7.10
C MET A 30 -3.70 -4.33 -7.45
N ARG A 31 -3.17 -3.17 -7.04
CA ARG A 31 -1.76 -2.78 -7.19
C ARG A 31 -1.12 -2.60 -5.83
N ASP A 32 0.10 -3.13 -5.69
CA ASP A 32 0.97 -2.90 -4.54
C ASP A 32 1.88 -1.68 -4.79
N PRO A 33 2.58 -1.16 -3.77
CA PRO A 33 3.42 0.04 -3.93
C PRO A 33 4.50 -0.05 -5.01
N ASN A 34 4.92 -1.26 -5.39
CA ASN A 34 5.87 -1.45 -6.48
C ASN A 34 5.28 -1.13 -7.86
N GLN A 35 3.95 -1.19 -7.98
CA GLN A 35 3.21 -0.86 -9.20
C GLN A 35 2.65 0.57 -9.18
N PHE A 36 3.01 1.37 -8.17
CA PHE A 36 2.55 2.75 -8.05
C PHE A 36 3.36 3.69 -8.94
N THR A 37 2.70 4.70 -9.48
CA THR A 37 3.40 5.84 -10.08
C THR A 37 4.07 6.69 -8.99
N GLN A 38 5.03 7.54 -9.37
CA GLN A 38 5.67 8.46 -8.41
C GLN A 38 4.65 9.40 -7.74
N ASN A 39 3.59 9.79 -8.46
CA ASN A 39 2.53 10.62 -7.90
C ASN A 39 1.71 9.85 -6.85
N GLU A 40 1.38 8.57 -7.11
CA GLU A 40 0.69 7.71 -6.14
C GLU A 40 1.53 7.45 -4.88
N ILE A 41 2.84 7.21 -5.04
CA ILE A 41 3.75 7.08 -3.90
C ILE A 41 3.79 8.37 -3.09
N ARG A 42 3.83 9.54 -3.76
CA ARG A 42 3.78 10.84 -3.10
C ARG A 42 2.49 11.01 -2.29
N ILE A 43 1.34 10.74 -2.88
CA ILE A 43 0.03 10.84 -2.20
C ILE A 43 -0.01 9.90 -0.99
N ALA A 44 0.38 8.63 -1.14
CA ALA A 44 0.41 7.69 -0.03
C ALA A 44 1.31 8.18 1.13
N ARG A 45 2.47 8.78 0.82
CA ARG A 45 3.38 9.36 1.83
C ARG A 45 2.83 10.61 2.49
N GLU A 46 2.09 11.45 1.76
CA GLU A 46 1.36 12.60 2.33
C GLU A 46 0.31 12.15 3.35
N HIS A 47 -0.25 10.95 3.17
CA HIS A 47 -1.09 10.26 4.14
C HIS A 47 -0.29 9.38 5.12
N HIS A 48 0.98 9.70 5.36
CA HIS A 48 1.86 9.08 6.36
C HIS A 48 2.15 7.58 6.18
N VAL A 49 1.84 7.00 5.01
CA VAL A 49 2.26 5.62 4.71
C VAL A 49 3.76 5.57 4.49
N LEU A 50 4.43 4.67 5.21
CA LEU A 50 5.85 4.42 5.02
C LEU A 50 6.09 3.43 3.87
N ILE A 51 6.40 3.97 2.69
CA ILE A 51 6.81 3.20 1.51
C ILE A 51 8.32 3.35 1.32
N THR A 52 9.06 2.24 1.41
CA THR A 52 10.52 2.22 1.20
C THR A 52 10.91 1.25 0.10
N GLY A 53 12.04 1.53 -0.56
CA GLY A 53 12.64 0.61 -1.52
C GLY A 53 13.37 -0.53 -0.80
N HIS A 54 13.12 -1.76 -1.21
CA HIS A 54 13.79 -2.96 -0.71
C HIS A 54 14.53 -3.64 -1.86
N TYR A 55 15.84 -3.81 -1.70
CA TYR A 55 16.64 -4.54 -2.68
C TYR A 55 16.40 -6.04 -2.56
N SER A 56 16.05 -6.69 -3.68
CA SER A 56 15.97 -8.15 -3.77
C SER A 56 17.19 -8.69 -4.51
N GLY A 57 18.00 -9.48 -3.82
CA GLY A 57 19.13 -10.17 -4.44
C GLY A 57 18.71 -11.21 -5.47
N THR A 58 17.48 -11.75 -5.38
CA THR A 58 16.98 -12.77 -6.31
C THR A 58 16.66 -12.21 -7.69
N ILE A 59 16.08 -11.00 -7.75
CA ILE A 59 15.73 -10.32 -9.02
C ILE A 59 16.72 -9.21 -9.37
N GLN A 60 17.73 -8.98 -8.52
CA GLN A 60 18.75 -7.94 -8.65
C GLN A 60 18.19 -6.52 -8.82
N ASP A 61 17.05 -6.23 -8.18
CA ASP A 61 16.35 -4.96 -8.34
C ASP A 61 15.74 -4.47 -7.01
N THR A 62 15.43 -3.18 -6.94
CA THR A 62 14.77 -2.54 -5.80
C THR A 62 13.29 -2.34 -6.08
N TYR A 63 12.44 -2.83 -5.18
CA TYR A 63 11.00 -2.66 -5.29
C TYR A 63 10.44 -1.87 -4.10
N TYR A 64 9.40 -1.07 -4.34
CA TYR A 64 8.74 -0.31 -3.29
C TYR A 64 7.71 -1.16 -2.55
N ALA A 65 7.69 -1.07 -1.22
CA ALA A 65 6.75 -1.81 -0.39
C ALA A 65 6.30 -1.03 0.85
N ASN A 66 5.08 -1.32 1.32
CA ASN A 66 4.60 -0.86 2.62
C ASN A 66 5.50 -1.41 3.72
N THR A 67 6.02 -0.55 4.57
CA THR A 67 7.06 -0.88 5.54
C THR A 67 6.65 -0.46 6.93
N CYS A 68 6.81 -1.36 7.90
CA CYS A 68 6.48 -1.09 9.29
C CYS A 68 7.46 -0.08 9.89
N PRO A 69 7.00 1.04 10.46
CA PRO A 69 7.89 2.02 11.11
C PRO A 69 8.51 1.51 12.42
N GLY A 70 8.00 0.41 12.99
CA GLY A 70 8.50 -0.16 14.24
C GLY A 70 9.62 -1.18 14.08
N CYS A 71 9.50 -2.07 13.08
CA CYS A 71 10.46 -3.17 12.90
C CYS A 71 11.07 -3.24 11.50
N ASN A 72 10.76 -2.29 10.62
CA ASN A 72 11.21 -2.22 9.22
C ASN A 72 10.88 -3.45 8.36
N ALA A 73 9.95 -4.30 8.82
CA ALA A 73 9.41 -5.37 8.00
C ALA A 73 8.59 -4.79 6.85
N PHE A 74 8.76 -5.33 5.64
CA PHE A 74 7.95 -4.97 4.48
C PHE A 74 6.79 -5.96 4.31
N ILE A 75 5.69 -5.47 3.73
CA ILE A 75 4.53 -6.28 3.39
C ILE A 75 4.67 -6.74 1.94
N GLY A 76 4.81 -8.05 1.73
CA GLY A 76 4.85 -8.65 0.39
C GLY A 76 3.46 -8.73 -0.25
N LYS A 77 3.40 -8.74 -1.59
CA LYS A 77 2.16 -8.69 -2.40
C LYS A 77 1.08 -9.69 -2.00
N ARG A 78 1.41 -10.96 -1.73
CA ARG A 78 0.41 -11.96 -1.34
C ARG A 78 -0.24 -11.64 0.00
N PHE A 79 0.59 -11.23 0.97
CA PHE A 79 0.16 -10.89 2.31
C PHE A 79 -0.62 -9.56 2.32
N LEU A 80 -0.25 -8.62 1.44
CA LEU A 80 -0.96 -7.35 1.25
C LEU A 80 -2.45 -7.56 0.93
N PHE A 81 -2.77 -8.46 0.00
CA PHE A 81 -4.15 -8.61 -0.46
C PHE A 81 -4.99 -9.51 0.43
N ALA A 82 -4.41 -10.60 0.94
CA ALA A 82 -5.14 -11.55 1.78
C ALA A 82 -5.33 -11.01 3.21
N ASP A 83 -4.27 -10.49 3.82
CA ASP A 83 -4.24 -10.21 5.26
C ASP A 83 -4.48 -8.74 5.61
N TYR A 84 -4.42 -7.83 4.64
CA TYR A 84 -4.72 -6.41 4.86
C TYR A 84 -5.93 -5.93 4.07
N PHE A 85 -5.86 -5.96 2.73
CA PHE A 85 -6.94 -5.39 1.91
C PHE A 85 -8.26 -6.13 2.09
N SER A 86 -8.25 -7.46 1.98
CA SER A 86 -9.47 -8.25 2.16
C SER A 86 -10.04 -8.11 3.57
N ALA A 87 -9.18 -8.16 4.60
CA ALA A 87 -9.57 -7.98 5.99
C ALA A 87 -10.24 -6.61 6.22
N ALA A 88 -9.68 -5.54 5.65
CA ALA A 88 -10.28 -4.20 5.69
C ALA A 88 -11.67 -4.18 5.05
N LEU A 89 -11.85 -4.77 3.87
CA LEU A 89 -13.16 -4.85 3.20
C LEU A 89 -14.21 -5.66 3.97
N TYR A 90 -13.80 -6.64 4.77
CA TYR A 90 -14.69 -7.41 5.65
C TYR A 90 -14.95 -6.73 7.01
N GLY A 91 -14.33 -5.57 7.27
CA GLY A 91 -14.55 -4.78 8.48
C GLY A 91 -13.61 -5.10 9.64
N ASP A 92 -12.54 -5.86 9.41
CA ASP A 92 -11.54 -6.16 10.45
C ASP A 92 -10.60 -4.97 10.72
N TYR A 93 -10.42 -4.09 9.73
CA TYR A 93 -9.56 -2.91 9.81
C TYR A 93 -10.25 -1.66 9.26
N ASP A 94 -9.97 -0.53 9.90
CA ASP A 94 -10.35 0.79 9.39
C ASP A 94 -9.50 1.17 8.18
N PHE A 95 -10.11 1.87 7.24
CA PHE A 95 -9.42 2.40 6.08
C PHE A 95 -10.02 3.72 5.61
N ASP A 96 -9.17 4.56 5.01
CA ASP A 96 -9.58 5.73 4.24
C ASP A 96 -9.50 5.42 2.74
N GLU A 97 -10.42 6.00 1.97
CA GLU A 97 -10.43 5.94 0.51
C GLU A 97 -10.03 7.30 -0.09
N ILE A 98 -9.10 7.27 -1.05
CA ILE A 98 -8.63 8.45 -1.77
C ILE A 98 -8.84 8.20 -3.26
N ASP A 99 -9.71 8.99 -3.89
CA ASP A 99 -9.88 8.97 -5.33
C ASP A 99 -8.62 9.50 -6.02
N LEU A 100 -8.00 8.66 -6.85
CA LEU A 100 -6.88 9.06 -7.68
C LEU A 100 -7.42 9.69 -8.97
N ASP A 101 -7.65 11.00 -8.91
CA ASP A 101 -7.93 11.78 -10.12
C ASP A 101 -6.62 12.11 -10.83
N TYR A 102 -6.38 11.45 -11.96
CA TYR A 102 -5.16 11.67 -12.74
C TYR A 102 -5.16 12.99 -13.52
N GLY A 103 -6.23 13.79 -13.44
CA GLY A 103 -6.33 15.05 -14.15
C GLY A 103 -6.37 14.83 -15.66
N HIS A 104 -7.51 15.08 -16.30
CA HIS A 104 -7.52 15.26 -17.75
C HIS A 104 -6.77 16.56 -18.07
N ASN A 105 -5.44 16.48 -18.26
CA ASN A 105 -4.70 17.50 -18.99
C ASN A 105 -5.19 17.44 -20.46
N THR A 106 -6.23 18.22 -20.74
CA THR A 106 -6.60 18.65 -22.10
C THR A 106 -5.62 19.71 -22.59
#